data_AF-A0A7J7F4M2-F1
#
_entry.id   AF-A0A7J7F4M2-F1
#
_cell.length_a   1.000
_cell.length_b   1.000
_cell.length_c   1.000
_cell.angle_alpha   90.00
_cell.angle_beta   90.00
_cell.angle_gamma   90.00
#
_symmetry.space_group_name_H-M   'P 1'
#
loop_
_entity.id
_entity.type
_entity.pdbx_description
1 polymer ?
#
loop_
_entity_poly.entity_id
_entity_poly.type
_entity_poly.pdbx_seq_one_letter_code
_entity_poly.pdbx_strand_id
1 'polypeptide(L)'
;MPSSITWGLLLLAGLCCLVPGTLQASEHDQNLRQHPPLPSITPNLADLDFSLYHELARESYTTNIFFSPVSITIAFAILSLGTKGDTHIQIPQGLNFNFKETVQTDIHKGLQHLLDSLNQPDDELQLTTSNILLIDENLKQVHKFLEDVRKLYHSQAFSINFGNIEEAKKEINNFYI
;
A
#
# COMPACT_ATOMS: atom_id res chain seq x y z
N MET A 1 -35.93 27.67 8.55
CA MET A 1 -35.18 27.24 7.35
C MET A 1 -34.17 26.20 7.80
N PRO A 2 -34.32 24.91 7.47
CA PRO A 2 -33.39 23.89 7.93
C PRO A 2 -32.06 24.01 7.18
N SER A 3 -30.95 23.89 7.90
CA SER A 3 -29.59 24.11 7.40
C SER A 3 -29.12 22.97 6.50
N SER A 4 -28.57 23.33 5.34
CA SER A 4 -28.01 22.46 4.27
C SER A 4 -27.06 21.35 4.79
N ILE A 5 -26.44 21.54 5.96
CA ILE A 5 -25.53 20.60 6.62
C ILE A 5 -26.24 19.29 7.04
N THR A 6 -27.54 19.35 7.36
CA THR A 6 -28.30 18.15 7.77
C THR A 6 -28.65 17.22 6.61
N TRP A 7 -28.72 17.72 5.38
CA TRP A 7 -28.95 16.89 4.18
C TRP A 7 -27.67 16.20 3.68
N GLY A 8 -26.50 16.83 3.88
CA GLY A 8 -25.21 16.20 3.54
C GLY A 8 -24.91 14.95 4.36
N LEU A 9 -25.22 14.96 5.67
CA LEU A 9 -25.02 13.80 6.55
C LEU A 9 -26.05 12.68 6.31
N LEU A 10 -27.27 13.00 5.88
CA LEU A 10 -28.28 12.00 5.50
C LEU A 10 -27.93 11.28 4.18
N LEU A 11 -27.25 11.94 3.24
CA LEU A 11 -26.79 11.30 2.00
C LEU A 11 -25.62 10.32 2.25
N LEU A 12 -24.73 10.60 3.21
CA LEU A 12 -23.64 9.67 3.56
C LEU A 12 -24.16 8.42 4.31
N ALA A 13 -25.17 8.59 5.19
CA ALA A 13 -25.83 7.47 5.85
C ALA A 13 -26.72 6.65 4.90
N GLY A 14 -27.31 7.28 3.88
CA GLY A 14 -28.13 6.62 2.85
C GLY A 14 -27.32 5.69 1.93
N LEU A 15 -26.05 6.00 1.65
CA LEU A 15 -25.16 5.15 0.87
C LEU A 15 -24.63 3.93 1.65
N CYS A 16 -24.62 4.00 2.99
CA CYS A 16 -24.29 2.85 3.84
C CYS A 16 -25.50 1.96 4.17
N CYS A 17 -26.74 2.39 3.87
CA CYS A 17 -27.97 1.65 4.20
C CYS A 17 -28.72 1.07 2.98
N LEU A 18 -28.21 1.26 1.75
CA LEU A 18 -28.77 0.69 0.51
C LEU A 18 -28.11 -0.61 0.04
N VAL A 19 -27.25 -1.23 0.87
CA VAL A 19 -26.82 -2.61 0.66
C VAL A 19 -27.14 -3.46 1.89
N PRO A 20 -28.40 -3.84 2.05
CA PRO A 20 -28.68 -5.18 2.54
C PRO A 20 -29.71 -5.86 1.64
N GLY A 21 -29.25 -6.83 0.85
CA GLY A 21 -30.13 -7.86 0.29
C GLY A 21 -30.13 -8.04 -1.22
N THR A 22 -29.01 -8.47 -1.81
CA THR A 22 -29.01 -9.37 -2.98
C THR A 22 -27.93 -10.44 -2.82
N LEU A 23 -28.02 -11.23 -1.75
CA LEU A 23 -27.51 -12.61 -1.79
C LEU A 23 -28.48 -13.42 -2.67
N GLN A 24 -28.35 -13.28 -3.98
CA GLN A 24 -28.82 -14.30 -4.91
C GLN A 24 -27.56 -14.84 -5.57
N ALA A 25 -27.17 -16.03 -5.13
CA ALA A 25 -26.04 -16.76 -5.67
C ALA A 25 -26.23 -16.92 -7.18
N SER A 26 -25.50 -16.11 -7.95
CA SER A 26 -25.23 -16.39 -9.35
C SER A 26 -24.25 -17.56 -9.38
N GLU A 27 -24.63 -18.65 -10.05
CA GLU A 27 -23.82 -19.86 -10.23
C GLU A 27 -22.53 -19.63 -11.04
N HIS A 28 -22.19 -18.38 -11.37
CA HIS A 28 -20.93 -18.01 -12.01
C HIS A 28 -19.78 -17.73 -11.01
N ASP A 29 -20.07 -17.68 -9.71
CA ASP A 29 -19.10 -17.29 -8.65
C ASP A 29 -18.33 -18.48 -8.03
N GLN A 30 -18.30 -19.64 -8.70
CA GLN A 30 -17.55 -20.80 -8.22
C GLN A 30 -16.06 -20.78 -8.60
N ASN A 31 -15.63 -19.88 -9.48
CA ASN A 31 -14.22 -19.79 -9.88
C ASN A 31 -13.36 -18.86 -9.00
N LEU A 32 -13.96 -17.89 -8.29
CA LEU A 32 -13.20 -16.98 -7.41
C LEU A 32 -12.75 -17.62 -6.08
N ARG A 33 -13.24 -18.82 -5.75
CA ARG A 33 -12.91 -19.52 -4.50
C ARG A 33 -11.63 -20.36 -4.53
N GLN A 34 -10.84 -20.28 -5.60
CA GLN A 34 -9.60 -21.04 -5.71
C GLN A 34 -8.37 -20.30 -5.15
N HIS A 35 -8.51 -19.04 -4.74
CA HIS A 35 -7.42 -18.32 -4.10
C HIS A 35 -7.37 -18.65 -2.60
N PRO A 36 -6.19 -18.98 -2.04
CA PRO A 36 -6.06 -19.13 -0.59
C PRO A 36 -6.56 -17.86 0.09
N PRO A 37 -7.22 -17.96 1.27
CA PRO A 37 -7.70 -16.78 1.96
C PRO A 37 -6.53 -15.81 2.17
N LEU A 38 -6.69 -14.58 1.64
CA LEU A 38 -5.74 -13.50 1.82
C LEU A 38 -5.38 -13.43 3.32
N PRO A 39 -4.09 -13.48 3.71
CA PRO A 39 -3.71 -13.14 5.07
C PRO A 39 -4.35 -11.79 5.40
N SER A 40 -5.20 -11.73 6.43
CA SER A 40 -6.10 -10.61 6.71
C SER A 40 -5.32 -9.33 7.10
N ILE A 41 -4.70 -8.67 6.12
CA ILE A 41 -4.00 -7.39 6.25
C ILE A 41 -4.94 -6.20 6.08
N THR A 42 -6.16 -6.43 5.56
CA THR A 42 -7.15 -5.39 5.29
C THR A 42 -7.53 -4.56 6.51
N PRO A 43 -7.77 -5.15 7.71
CA PRO A 43 -8.07 -4.35 8.89
C PRO A 43 -6.92 -3.40 9.25
N ASN A 44 -5.67 -3.88 9.20
CA ASN A 44 -4.50 -3.06 9.49
C ASN A 44 -4.32 -1.92 8.49
N LEU A 45 -4.58 -2.19 7.20
CA LEU A 45 -4.56 -1.16 6.15
C LEU A 45 -5.62 -0.08 6.38
N ALA A 46 -6.84 -0.47 6.78
CA ALA A 46 -7.92 0.47 7.11
C ALA A 46 -7.57 1.30 8.35
N ASP A 47 -7.04 0.66 9.40
CA ASP A 47 -6.62 1.37 10.61
C ASP A 47 -5.49 2.37 10.32
N LEU A 48 -4.52 1.99 9.48
CA LEU A 48 -3.47 2.89 9.00
C LEU A 48 -4.05 4.07 8.22
N ASP A 49 -4.97 3.82 7.30
CA ASP A 49 -5.64 4.85 6.50
C ASP A 49 -6.31 5.90 7.41
N PHE A 50 -7.17 5.45 8.34
CA PHE A 50 -7.83 6.35 9.28
C PHE A 50 -6.83 7.11 10.18
N SER A 51 -5.80 6.42 10.68
CA SER A 51 -4.78 7.03 11.54
C SER A 51 -4.02 8.13 10.79
N LEU A 52 -3.58 7.84 9.57
CA LEU A 52 -2.82 8.77 8.74
C LEU A 52 -3.69 9.94 8.27
N TYR A 53 -4.92 9.67 7.84
CA TYR A 53 -5.88 10.72 7.50
C TYR A 53 -6.11 11.67 8.68
N HIS A 54 -6.34 11.13 9.88
CA HIS A 54 -6.56 11.96 11.06
C HIS A 54 -5.33 12.80 11.38
N GLU A 55 -4.11 12.27 11.24
CA GLU A 55 -2.90 13.05 11.46
C GLU A 55 -2.78 14.21 10.45
N LEU A 56 -2.96 13.93 9.15
CA LEU A 56 -2.91 14.94 8.10
C LEU A 56 -4.00 16.02 8.26
N ALA A 57 -5.21 15.62 8.67
CA ALA A 57 -6.31 16.55 8.90
C ALA A 57 -6.09 17.47 10.12
N ARG A 58 -5.19 17.12 11.04
CA ARG A 58 -4.80 17.98 12.16
C ARG A 58 -3.82 19.07 11.73
N GLU A 59 -3.00 18.82 10.72
CA GLU A 59 -2.02 19.79 10.23
C GLU A 59 -2.70 20.98 9.53
N SER A 60 -3.76 20.71 8.77
CA SER A 60 -4.49 21.74 8.03
C SER A 60 -5.93 21.32 7.74
N TYR A 61 -6.87 22.19 8.10
CA TYR A 61 -8.31 22.00 7.87
C TYR A 61 -8.82 22.63 6.57
N THR A 62 -7.93 23.24 5.77
CA THR A 62 -8.29 23.98 4.55
C THR A 62 -7.69 23.39 3.28
N THR A 63 -6.78 22.43 3.41
CA THR A 63 -6.09 21.80 2.28
C THR A 63 -6.72 20.44 1.95
N ASN A 64 -6.70 20.09 0.67
CA ASN A 64 -7.09 18.76 0.24
C ASN A 64 -6.12 17.70 0.78
N ILE A 65 -6.66 16.53 1.11
CA ILE A 65 -5.89 15.35 1.51
C ILE A 65 -6.11 14.26 0.46
N PHE A 66 -5.02 13.74 -0.09
CA PHE A 66 -5.05 12.65 -1.06
C PHE A 66 -3.78 11.80 -0.90
N PHE A 67 -3.95 10.51 -0.63
CA PHE A 67 -2.85 9.55 -0.51
C PHE A 67 -3.36 8.13 -0.79
N SER A 68 -2.42 7.20 -0.98
CA SER A 68 -2.71 5.77 -1.14
C SER A 68 -2.14 5.00 0.06
N PRO A 69 -2.99 4.53 1.00
CA PRO A 69 -2.55 3.71 2.13
C PRO A 69 -1.78 2.46 1.68
N VAL A 70 -2.24 1.83 0.59
CA VAL A 70 -1.63 0.63 0.01
C VAL A 70 -0.22 0.93 -0.49
N SER A 71 -0.03 2.00 -1.28
CA SER A 71 1.28 2.36 -1.83
C SER A 71 2.29 2.68 -0.73
N ILE A 72 1.88 3.44 0.30
CA ILE A 72 2.72 3.76 1.46
C ILE A 72 3.13 2.47 2.20
N THR A 73 2.16 1.60 2.46
CA THR A 73 2.40 0.33 3.16
C THR A 73 3.40 -0.54 2.42
N ILE A 74 3.26 -0.67 1.10
CA ILE A 74 4.18 -1.45 0.27
C ILE A 74 5.59 -0.88 0.32
N ALA A 75 5.76 0.44 0.19
CA ALA A 75 7.08 1.07 0.22
C ALA A 75 7.82 0.76 1.53
N PHE A 76 7.14 0.89 2.68
CA PHE A 76 7.72 0.57 3.99
C PHE A 76 7.91 -0.93 4.21
N ALA A 77 7.00 -1.77 3.69
CA ALA A 77 7.17 -3.22 3.76
C ALA A 77 8.39 -3.69 2.97
N ILE A 78 8.65 -3.13 1.79
CA ILE A 78 9.87 -3.37 1.03
C ILE A 78 11.10 -2.96 1.85
N LEU A 79 11.08 -1.76 2.45
CA LEU A 79 12.18 -1.28 3.29
C LEU A 79 12.46 -2.26 4.45
N SER A 80 11.42 -2.78 5.09
CA SER A 80 11.54 -3.68 6.24
C SER A 80 12.34 -4.97 5.94
N LEU A 81 12.32 -5.46 4.69
CA LEU A 81 13.11 -6.63 4.24
C LEU A 81 14.62 -6.42 4.40
N GLY A 82 15.10 -5.17 4.30
CA GLY A 82 16.51 -4.82 4.39
C GLY A 82 16.98 -4.47 5.80
N THR A 83 16.07 -4.47 6.79
CA THR A 83 16.33 -3.97 8.14
C THR A 83 16.53 -5.11 9.15
N LYS A 84 17.12 -4.81 10.30
CA LYS A 84 17.33 -5.74 11.42
C LYS A 84 17.13 -5.03 12.76
N GLY A 85 17.03 -5.80 13.84
CA GLY A 85 16.91 -5.26 15.21
C GLY A 85 15.67 -4.38 15.37
N ASP A 86 15.82 -3.28 16.10
CA ASP A 86 14.69 -2.39 16.41
C ASP A 86 14.05 -1.77 15.16
N THR A 87 14.84 -1.43 14.14
CA THR A 87 14.31 -0.88 12.88
C THR A 87 13.36 -1.85 12.19
N HIS A 88 13.68 -3.15 12.23
CA HIS A 88 12.84 -4.20 11.66
C HIS A 88 11.53 -4.41 12.42
N ILE A 89 11.50 -4.05 13.69
CA ILE A 89 10.31 -4.13 14.55
C ILE A 89 9.46 -2.86 14.42
N GLN A 90 10.09 -1.69 14.37
CA GLN A 90 9.41 -0.40 14.40
C GLN A 90 8.68 -0.08 13.10
N ILE A 91 9.27 -0.36 11.93
CA ILE A 91 8.63 -0.05 10.63
C ILE A 91 7.21 -0.66 10.58
N PRO A 92 7.03 -1.96 10.88
CA PRO A 92 5.72 -2.55 10.67
C PRO A 92 4.75 -2.29 11.82
N GLN A 93 5.25 -2.03 13.03
CA GLN A 93 4.43 -1.48 14.12
C GLN A 93 3.85 -0.12 13.75
N GLY A 94 4.64 0.76 13.10
CA GLY A 94 4.16 2.04 12.58
C GLY A 94 3.12 1.90 11.47
N LEU A 95 3.12 0.77 10.75
CA LEU A 95 2.10 0.38 9.78
C LEU A 95 0.88 -0.32 10.42
N ASN A 96 0.74 -0.26 11.75
CA ASN A 96 -0.31 -0.91 12.54
C ASN A 96 -0.33 -2.45 12.42
N PHE A 97 0.75 -3.10 12.01
CA PHE A 97 0.85 -4.56 12.01
C PHE A 97 1.38 -5.09 13.36
N ASN A 98 0.71 -6.12 13.90
CA ASN A 98 1.15 -6.76 15.14
C ASN A 98 2.27 -7.77 14.87
N PHE A 99 3.50 -7.43 15.27
CA PHE A 99 4.70 -8.20 14.95
C PHE A 99 4.98 -9.30 15.99
N LYS A 100 4.46 -10.51 15.72
CA LYS A 100 5.06 -11.77 16.16
C LYS A 100 5.70 -12.43 14.94
N GLU A 101 6.87 -13.08 15.05
CA GLU A 101 7.65 -13.59 13.89
C GLU A 101 6.83 -14.40 12.86
N THR A 102 5.88 -15.22 13.32
CA THR A 102 4.97 -15.97 12.43
C THR A 102 4.04 -15.08 11.59
N VAL A 103 3.74 -13.86 12.05
CA VAL A 103 2.85 -12.87 11.39
C VAL A 103 3.58 -12.11 10.27
N GLN A 104 4.90 -12.01 10.32
CA GLN A 104 5.65 -11.21 9.33
C GLN A 104 5.62 -11.83 7.93
N THR A 105 5.85 -13.15 7.86
CA THR A 105 5.77 -13.89 6.59
C THR A 105 4.37 -13.78 6.00
N ASP A 106 3.34 -13.72 6.85
CA ASP A 106 1.95 -13.57 6.43
C ASP A 106 1.66 -12.16 5.89
N ILE A 107 2.31 -11.12 6.42
CA ILE A 107 2.16 -9.73 5.92
C ILE A 107 2.78 -9.58 4.53
N HIS A 108 4.03 -10.01 4.33
CA HIS A 108 4.67 -9.92 3.02
C HIS A 108 3.89 -10.71 1.96
N LYS A 109 3.39 -11.91 2.30
CA LYS A 109 2.53 -12.70 1.42
C LYS A 109 1.18 -12.04 1.14
N GLY A 110 0.55 -11.43 2.15
CA GLY A 110 -0.70 -10.70 1.98
C GLY A 110 -0.53 -9.50 1.06
N LEU A 111 0.55 -8.74 1.24
CA LEU A 111 0.86 -7.59 0.38
C LEU A 111 1.23 -8.01 -1.04
N GLN A 112 1.97 -9.11 -1.21
CA GLN A 112 2.24 -9.70 -2.51
C GLN A 112 0.92 -10.08 -3.21
N HIS A 113 0.05 -10.83 -2.55
CA HIS A 113 -1.24 -11.22 -3.14
C HIS A 113 -2.12 -10.01 -3.50
N LEU A 114 -2.12 -8.97 -2.65
CA LEU A 114 -2.81 -7.72 -2.94
C LEU A 114 -2.23 -7.05 -4.21
N LEU A 115 -0.91 -6.92 -4.30
CA LEU A 115 -0.23 -6.39 -5.48
C LEU A 115 -0.50 -7.20 -6.74
N ASP A 116 -0.47 -8.53 -6.64
CA ASP A 116 -0.76 -9.43 -7.75
C ASP A 116 -2.19 -9.23 -8.26
N SER A 117 -3.14 -8.99 -7.35
CA SER A 117 -4.54 -8.72 -7.68
C SER A 117 -4.72 -7.34 -8.31
N LEU A 118 -4.06 -6.31 -7.78
CA LEU A 118 -4.15 -4.93 -8.28
C LEU A 118 -3.47 -4.73 -9.64
N ASN A 119 -2.44 -5.53 -9.95
CA ASN A 119 -1.72 -5.46 -11.22
C ASN A 119 -2.28 -6.43 -12.28
N GLN A 120 -3.37 -7.16 -12.00
CA GLN A 120 -4.02 -7.94 -13.05
C GLN A 120 -4.59 -6.98 -14.11
N PRO A 121 -4.39 -7.27 -15.40
CA PRO A 121 -5.06 -6.51 -16.46
C PRO A 121 -6.58 -6.57 -16.28
N ASP A 122 -7.22 -5.40 -16.26
CA ASP A 122 -8.65 -5.24 -16.14
C ASP A 122 -9.11 -4.16 -17.13
N ASP A 123 -10.16 -4.46 -17.90
CA ASP A 123 -10.71 -3.55 -18.91
C ASP A 123 -11.50 -2.38 -18.28
N GLU A 124 -11.91 -2.51 -17.00
CA GLU A 124 -12.71 -1.53 -16.26
C GLU A 124 -11.89 -0.71 -15.26
N LEU A 125 -10.76 -1.25 -14.76
CA LEU A 125 -9.90 -0.59 -13.77
C LEU A 125 -8.50 -0.32 -14.32
N GLN A 126 -8.19 0.96 -14.56
CA GLN A 126 -6.84 1.39 -14.86
C GLN A 126 -6.11 1.81 -13.58
N LEU A 127 -5.30 0.90 -13.04
CA LEU A 127 -4.44 1.18 -11.90
C LEU A 127 -3.00 0.81 -12.24
N THR A 128 -2.12 1.80 -12.19
CA THR A 128 -0.67 1.60 -12.33
C THR A 128 0.01 2.06 -11.07
N THR A 129 0.80 1.17 -10.46
CA THR A 129 1.63 1.51 -9.30
C THR A 129 3.03 0.96 -9.52
N SER A 130 4.04 1.71 -9.09
CA SER A 130 5.44 1.31 -9.19
C SER A 130 6.18 1.77 -7.94
N ASN A 131 7.06 0.91 -7.43
CA ASN A 131 8.01 1.26 -6.38
C ASN A 131 9.42 1.02 -6.92
N ILE A 132 10.26 2.02 -6.73
CA ILE A 132 11.64 2.01 -7.21
C ILE A 132 12.56 2.30 -6.03
N LEU A 133 13.53 1.42 -5.80
CA LEU A 133 14.59 1.61 -4.84
C LEU A 133 15.79 2.21 -5.54
N LEU A 134 16.26 3.34 -5.02
CA LEU A 134 17.43 4.02 -5.54
C LEU A 134 18.53 3.95 -4.49
N ILE A 135 19.61 3.30 -4.83
CA ILE A 135 20.70 2.97 -3.92
C ILE A 135 21.95 3.68 -4.40
N ASP A 136 22.71 4.27 -3.48
CA ASP A 136 23.99 4.90 -3.86
C ASP A 136 24.94 3.85 -4.45
N GLU A 137 25.53 4.18 -5.59
CA GLU A 137 26.42 3.27 -6.34
C GLU A 137 27.65 2.82 -5.53
N ASN A 138 28.07 3.59 -4.53
CA ASN A 138 29.21 3.26 -3.68
C ASN A 138 28.85 2.29 -2.53
N LEU A 139 27.57 1.97 -2.34
CA LEU A 139 27.13 1.04 -1.32
C LEU A 139 27.16 -0.40 -1.83
N LYS A 140 27.67 -1.29 -0.97
CA LYS A 140 27.63 -2.74 -1.23
C LYS A 140 26.20 -3.25 -1.07
N GLN A 141 25.59 -3.63 -2.19
CA GLN A 141 24.23 -4.16 -2.20
C GLN A 141 24.18 -5.63 -1.78
N VAL A 142 23.13 -5.99 -1.06
CA VAL A 142 22.88 -7.36 -0.61
C VAL A 142 21.96 -8.06 -1.62
N HIS A 143 22.49 -9.07 -2.32
CA HIS A 143 21.78 -9.73 -3.41
C HIS A 143 20.40 -10.29 -3.00
N LYS A 144 20.32 -10.96 -1.84
CA LYS A 144 19.07 -11.51 -1.32
C LYS A 144 17.98 -10.44 -1.16
N PHE A 145 18.34 -9.27 -0.64
CA PHE A 145 17.38 -8.17 -0.46
C PHE A 145 16.81 -7.71 -1.81
N LEU A 146 17.67 -7.50 -2.81
CA LEU A 146 17.22 -7.12 -4.16
C LEU A 146 16.35 -8.19 -4.81
N GLU A 147 16.68 -9.46 -4.57
CA GLU A 147 15.89 -10.60 -5.05
C GLU A 147 14.49 -10.63 -4.41
N ASP A 148 14.41 -10.42 -3.10
CA ASP A 148 13.16 -10.38 -2.34
C ASP A 148 12.29 -9.18 -2.79
N VAL A 149 12.89 -7.99 -2.97
CA VAL A 149 12.21 -6.79 -3.51
C VAL A 149 11.58 -7.07 -4.88
N ARG A 150 12.32 -7.71 -5.78
CA ARG A 150 11.83 -8.02 -7.13
C ARG A 150 10.74 -9.09 -7.11
N LYS A 151 10.94 -10.17 -6.36
CA LYS A 151 10.04 -11.33 -6.37
C LYS A 151 8.75 -11.12 -5.60
N LEU A 152 8.80 -10.44 -4.46
CA LEU A 152 7.63 -10.25 -3.59
C LEU A 152 6.81 -9.02 -3.97
N TYR A 153 7.45 -7.99 -4.54
CA TYR A 153 6.83 -6.68 -4.71
C TYR A 153 6.88 -6.14 -6.13
N HIS A 154 7.37 -6.92 -7.10
CA HIS A 154 7.54 -6.51 -8.51
C HIS A 154 8.28 -5.17 -8.67
N SER A 155 9.10 -4.84 -7.68
CA SER A 155 9.75 -3.54 -7.56
C SER A 155 11.16 -3.61 -8.11
N GLN A 156 11.64 -2.48 -8.64
CA GLN A 156 12.97 -2.40 -9.25
C GLN A 156 13.93 -1.68 -8.30
N ALA A 157 15.21 -2.02 -8.41
CA ALA A 157 16.27 -1.35 -7.67
C ALA A 157 17.37 -0.89 -8.64
N PHE A 158 17.74 0.38 -8.57
CA PHE A 158 18.77 0.99 -9.40
C PHE A 158 19.88 1.57 -8.53
N SER A 159 21.09 1.55 -9.08
CA SER A 159 22.25 2.22 -8.49
C SER A 159 22.38 3.60 -9.10
N ILE A 160 22.43 4.65 -8.29
CA ILE A 160 22.55 6.05 -8.73
C ILE A 160 23.76 6.70 -8.06
N ASN A 161 24.43 7.58 -8.79
CA ASN A 161 25.47 8.44 -8.25
C ASN A 161 24.87 9.68 -7.55
N PHE A 162 24.66 9.61 -6.24
CA PHE A 162 24.19 10.76 -5.47
C PHE A 162 25.26 11.83 -5.23
N GLY A 163 26.52 11.59 -5.62
CA GLY A 163 27.59 12.59 -5.61
C GLY A 163 27.38 13.71 -6.63
N ASN A 164 26.64 13.45 -7.71
CA ASN A 164 26.19 14.47 -8.65
C ASN A 164 24.69 14.72 -8.50
N ILE A 165 24.33 15.68 -7.63
CA ILE A 165 22.94 15.96 -7.25
C ILE A 165 22.06 16.30 -8.46
N GLU A 166 22.55 17.10 -9.41
CA GLU A 166 21.74 17.53 -10.56
C GLU A 166 21.43 16.38 -11.51
N GLU A 167 22.41 15.52 -11.80
CA GLU A 167 22.15 14.34 -12.65
C GLU A 167 21.32 13.30 -11.89
N ALA A 168 21.58 13.06 -10.61
CA ALA A 168 20.77 12.14 -9.80
C ALA A 168 19.30 12.58 -9.77
N LYS A 169 19.03 13.88 -9.57
CA LYS A 169 17.67 14.43 -9.59
C LYS A 169 17.01 14.22 -10.96
N LYS A 170 17.74 14.43 -12.04
CA LYS A 170 17.23 14.22 -13.41
C LYS A 170 16.92 12.74 -13.65
N GLU A 171 17.80 11.84 -13.24
CA GLU A 171 17.61 10.39 -13.35
C GLU A 171 16.39 9.93 -12.54
N ILE A 172 16.27 10.38 -11.27
CA ILE A 172 15.11 10.12 -10.40
C ILE A 172 13.80 10.50 -11.11
N ASN A 173 13.75 11.72 -11.67
CA ASN A 173 12.53 12.21 -12.31
C ASN A 173 12.18 11.46 -13.59
N ASN A 174 13.16 10.92 -14.32
CA ASN A 174 12.92 10.15 -15.54
C ASN A 174 12.25 8.78 -15.27
N PHE A 175 12.26 8.28 -14.03
CA PHE A 175 11.56 7.04 -13.68
C PHE A 175 10.03 7.21 -13.54
N TYR A 176 9.55 8.45 -13.38
CA TYR A 176 8.15 8.77 -13.12
C TYR A 176 7.46 9.49 -14.30
N ILE A 177 8.11 9.55 -15.47
CA ILE A 177 7.61 10.19 -16.70
C ILE A 177 7.21 9.13 -17.72
#